data_AF-A0A927YD11-F1
#
_entry.id   AF-A0A927YD11-F1
#
_cell.length_a   1.000
_cell.length_b   1.000
_cell.length_c   1.000
_cell.angle_alpha   90.00
_cell.angle_beta   90.00
_cell.angle_gamma   90.00
#
_symmetry.space_group_name_H-M   'P 1'
#
loop_
_entity.id
_entity.type
_entity.pdbx_description
1 polymer ?
#
loop_
_entity_poly.entity_id
_entity_poly.type
_entity_poly.pdbx_seq_one_letter_code
_entity_poly.pdbx_strand_id
1 'polypeptide(L)'
;MAKYIEHKEVRFTEITDLNGNPIIDRHYRYIGLAGMLCIYESEHRAPGKHFVYFYPNEPYSSEQRWFNTISGELIETGNKIYVETGERYVFEVGNYMSEDDRVLLWLNVFCNWNRRI
;
A
#
# COMPACT_ATOMS: atom_id res chain seq x y z
N MET A 1 -5.97 -10.20 16.51
CA MET A 1 -5.19 -10.72 15.37
C MET A 1 -5.47 -9.81 14.18
N ALA A 2 -4.51 -9.56 13.27
CA ALA A 2 -4.82 -8.82 12.04
C ALA A 2 -5.48 -9.79 11.03
N LYS A 3 -6.63 -9.41 10.49
CA LYS A 3 -7.38 -10.17 9.50
C LYS A 3 -7.07 -9.61 8.12
N TYR A 4 -6.60 -10.47 7.22
CA TYR A 4 -6.45 -10.13 5.81
C TYR A 4 -7.83 -9.90 5.19
N ILE A 5 -7.97 -8.78 4.49
CA ILE A 5 -9.20 -8.44 3.76
C ILE A 5 -8.98 -8.76 2.29
N GLU A 6 -8.00 -8.11 1.66
CA GLU A 6 -7.76 -8.25 0.22
C GLU A 6 -6.40 -7.69 -0.22
N HIS A 7 -6.06 -7.98 -1.48
CA HIS A 7 -4.96 -7.37 -2.22
C HIS A 7 -5.50 -6.61 -3.42
N LYS A 8 -4.87 -5.49 -3.77
CA LYS A 8 -5.17 -4.74 -4.98
C LYS A 8 -3.89 -4.37 -5.71
N GLU A 9 -3.89 -4.58 -7.02
CA GLU A 9 -2.87 -4.05 -7.92
C GLU A 9 -3.18 -2.57 -8.16
N VAL A 10 -2.18 -1.72 -7.92
CA VAL A 10 -2.37 -0.27 -7.92
C VAL A 10 -1.20 0.45 -8.57
N ARG A 11 -1.45 1.69 -8.98
CA ARG A 11 -0.43 2.68 -9.29
C ARG A 11 -0.62 3.85 -8.35
N PHE A 12 0.43 4.24 -7.65
CA PHE A 12 0.40 5.40 -6.77
C PHE A 12 0.46 6.68 -7.59
N THR A 13 -0.53 7.58 -7.49
CA THR A 13 -0.66 8.70 -8.44
C THR A 13 -0.36 10.06 -7.86
N GLU A 14 -0.67 10.29 -6.58
CA GLU A 14 -0.50 11.60 -5.96
C GLU A 14 -0.60 11.53 -4.43
N ILE A 15 -0.08 12.58 -3.78
CA ILE A 15 -0.24 12.86 -2.36
C ILE A 15 -0.82 14.25 -2.25
N THR A 16 -1.92 14.38 -1.51
CA THR A 16 -2.55 15.68 -1.27
C THR A 16 -2.78 15.91 0.22
N ASP A 17 -3.00 17.15 0.61
CA ASP A 17 -3.69 17.43 1.88
C ASP A 17 -5.17 16.98 1.77
N LEU A 18 -5.92 17.10 2.87
CA LEU A 18 -7.35 16.74 2.89
C LEU A 18 -8.23 17.67 2.01
N ASN A 19 -7.71 18.83 1.63
CA ASN A 19 -8.38 19.78 0.73
C ASN A 19 -8.06 19.51 -0.76
N GLY A 20 -7.17 18.56 -1.06
CA GLY A 20 -6.76 18.23 -2.43
C GLY A 20 -5.56 19.02 -2.95
N ASN A 21 -4.85 19.78 -2.10
CA ASN A 21 -3.63 20.46 -2.51
C ASN A 21 -2.46 19.47 -2.57
N PRO A 22 -1.66 19.44 -3.65
CA PRO A 22 -0.52 18.54 -3.75
C PRO A 22 0.50 18.74 -2.61
N ILE A 23 0.99 17.64 -2.06
CA ILE A 23 2.05 17.61 -1.05
C ILE A 23 3.27 16.88 -1.62
N ILE A 24 4.46 17.35 -1.23
CA ILE A 24 5.71 16.64 -1.43
C ILE A 24 6.23 16.19 -0.08
N ASP A 25 6.31 14.88 0.12
CA ASP A 25 6.92 14.27 1.29
C ASP A 25 7.94 13.18 0.85
N ARG A 26 8.38 12.34 1.80
CA ARG A 26 9.31 11.24 1.53
C ARG A 26 8.75 10.17 0.58
N HIS A 27 7.43 10.12 0.41
CA HIS A 27 6.70 9.14 -0.38
C HIS A 27 6.51 9.60 -1.83
N TYR A 28 6.66 10.90 -2.11
CA TYR A 28 6.56 11.48 -3.45
C TYR A 28 7.39 10.74 -4.51
N ARG A 29 8.58 10.23 -4.15
CA ARG A 29 9.50 9.53 -5.07
C ARG A 29 8.95 8.25 -5.70
N TYR A 30 7.79 7.78 -5.25
CA TYR A 30 7.17 6.55 -5.72
C TYR A 30 5.87 6.78 -6.49
N ILE A 31 5.48 8.04 -6.67
CA ILE A 31 4.40 8.41 -7.57
C ILE A 31 4.74 7.92 -8.98
N GLY A 32 3.76 7.31 -9.64
CA GLY A 32 3.87 6.69 -10.96
C GLY A 32 4.32 5.23 -10.92
N LEU A 33 4.84 4.73 -9.79
CA LEU A 33 5.26 3.33 -9.68
C LEU A 33 4.04 2.42 -9.49
N ALA A 34 4.05 1.31 -10.22
CA ALA A 34 3.15 0.19 -9.99
C ALA A 34 3.47 -0.45 -8.64
N GLY A 35 2.48 -1.04 -7.98
CA GLY A 35 2.68 -1.75 -6.75
C GLY A 35 1.46 -2.55 -6.32
N MET A 36 1.59 -3.21 -5.18
CA MET A 36 0.45 -3.87 -4.53
C MET A 36 0.08 -3.16 -3.25
N LEU A 37 -1.21 -3.17 -2.96
CA LEU A 37 -1.79 -2.65 -1.73
C LEU A 37 -2.44 -3.83 -0.99
N CYS A 38 -1.93 -4.17 0.19
CA CYS A 38 -2.52 -5.18 1.07
C CYS A 38 -3.28 -4.51 2.20
N ILE A 39 -4.55 -4.88 2.34
CA ILE A 39 -5.49 -4.29 3.30
C ILE A 39 -5.74 -5.29 4.43
N TYR A 40 -5.49 -4.85 5.66
CA TYR A 40 -5.76 -5.65 6.85
C TYR A 40 -6.61 -4.88 7.84
N GLU A 41 -7.54 -5.57 8.49
CA GLU A 41 -8.25 -5.04 9.65
C GLU A 41 -7.59 -5.58 10.93
N SER A 42 -7.44 -4.77 11.97
CA SER A 42 -6.98 -5.29 13.26
C SER A 42 -7.84 -4.81 14.42
N GLU A 43 -8.56 -5.75 15.03
CA GLU A 43 -9.42 -5.54 16.20
C GLU A 43 -8.69 -5.05 17.46
N HIS A 44 -7.37 -5.22 17.58
CA HIS A 44 -6.63 -4.86 18.82
C HIS A 44 -5.79 -3.58 18.70
N ARG A 45 -5.22 -3.33 17.51
CA ARG A 45 -4.30 -2.20 17.29
C ARG A 45 -5.04 -0.91 16.89
N ALA A 46 -6.16 -1.03 16.19
CA ALA A 46 -7.08 0.06 15.84
C ALA A 46 -8.42 -0.50 15.34
N PRO A 47 -9.42 -0.69 16.22
CA PRO A 47 -10.73 -1.24 15.85
C PRO A 47 -11.37 -0.44 14.69
N GLY A 48 -11.83 -1.12 13.65
CA GLY A 48 -12.46 -0.52 12.47
C GLY A 48 -11.51 0.23 11.51
N LYS A 49 -10.18 0.17 11.73
CA LYS A 49 -9.21 0.78 10.81
C LYS A 49 -8.54 -0.26 9.92
N HIS A 50 -8.20 0.18 8.72
CA HIS A 50 -7.45 -0.59 7.75
C HIS A 50 -5.96 -0.24 7.83
N PHE A 51 -5.12 -1.25 7.98
CA PHE A 51 -3.69 -1.16 7.77
C PHE A 51 -3.41 -1.42 6.30
N VAL A 52 -2.74 -0.46 5.67
CA VAL A 52 -2.41 -0.51 4.26
C VAL A 52 -0.90 -0.68 4.11
N TYR A 53 -0.52 -1.81 3.55
CA TYR A 53 0.87 -2.08 3.18
C TYR A 53 1.00 -1.83 1.69
N PHE A 54 1.89 -0.91 1.33
CA PHE A 54 2.17 -0.55 -0.06
C PHE A 54 3.55 -1.06 -0.47
N TYR A 55 3.58 -1.79 -1.59
CA TYR A 55 4.78 -2.41 -2.12
C TYR A 55 5.03 -1.89 -3.54
N PRO A 56 5.72 -0.74 -3.71
CA PRO A 56 6.07 -0.25 -5.02
C PRO A 56 7.05 -1.21 -5.70
N ASN A 57 6.89 -1.43 -7.00
CA ASN A 57 7.87 -2.08 -7.84
C ASN A 57 9.01 -1.10 -8.08
N GLU A 58 10.15 -1.33 -7.42
CA GLU A 58 11.38 -0.57 -7.66
C GLU A 58 12.17 -1.29 -8.78
N PRO A 59 12.13 -0.81 -10.03
CA PRO A 59 12.96 -1.39 -11.07
C PRO A 59 14.43 -1.24 -10.63
N TYR A 60 15.19 -2.33 -10.71
CA TYR A 60 16.64 -2.39 -10.43
C TYR A 60 17.08 -2.44 -8.96
N SER A 61 16.18 -2.57 -8.00
CA SER A 61 16.58 -2.88 -6.61
C SER A 61 16.60 -4.39 -6.38
N SER A 62 17.72 -4.92 -5.87
CA SER A 62 17.77 -6.31 -5.35
C SER A 62 16.99 -6.48 -4.04
N GLU A 63 16.55 -5.37 -3.44
CA GLU A 63 15.77 -5.34 -2.21
C GLU A 63 14.41 -4.71 -2.49
N GLN A 64 13.33 -5.48 -2.30
CA GLN A 64 11.99 -4.89 -2.29
C GLN A 64 11.85 -4.02 -1.04
N ARG A 65 11.84 -2.70 -1.21
CA ARG A 65 11.57 -1.78 -0.10
C ARG A 65 10.08 -1.58 0.01
N TRP A 66 9.49 -2.23 1.02
CA TRP A 66 8.20 -1.82 1.54
C TRP A 66 8.25 -0.35 1.97
N PHE A 67 7.24 0.40 1.56
CA PHE A 67 6.97 1.66 2.23
C PHE A 67 6.67 1.39 3.68
N ASN A 68 7.17 2.26 4.55
CA ASN A 68 6.72 2.29 5.94
C ASN A 68 5.20 2.41 5.95
N THR A 69 4.55 1.29 6.27
CA THR A 69 3.10 1.07 6.44
C THR A 69 2.30 2.36 6.59
N ILE A 70 1.27 2.54 5.76
CA ILE A 70 0.31 3.63 5.90
C ILE A 70 -0.90 3.07 6.67
N SER A 71 -1.36 3.77 7.71
CA SER A 71 -2.55 3.35 8.47
C SER A 71 -3.55 4.49 8.51
N GLY A 72 -4.73 4.27 7.95
CA GLY A 72 -5.69 5.35 7.71
C GLY A 72 -7.12 4.88 7.51
N GLU A 73 -7.98 5.84 7.21
CA GLU A 73 -9.28 5.56 6.63
C GLU A 73 -9.09 5.15 5.17
N LEU A 74 -9.73 4.05 4.77
CA LEU A 74 -9.70 3.54 3.41
C LEU A 74 -11.02 3.95 2.73
N ILE A 75 -10.92 4.73 1.67
CA ILE A 75 -12.08 5.16 0.88
C ILE A 75 -11.89 4.63 -0.53
N GLU A 76 -12.88 3.91 -1.04
CA GLU A 76 -12.85 3.38 -2.40
C GLU A 76 -13.92 4.06 -3.25
N THR A 77 -13.50 4.63 -4.39
CA THR A 77 -14.42 5.28 -5.34
C THR A 77 -14.05 4.88 -6.76
N GLY A 78 -14.86 4.02 -7.36
CA GLY A 78 -14.62 3.54 -8.72
C GLY A 78 -13.28 2.79 -8.80
N ASN A 79 -12.37 3.26 -9.65
CA ASN A 79 -11.02 2.72 -9.78
C ASN A 79 -9.99 3.45 -8.90
N LYS A 80 -10.41 4.24 -7.92
CA LYS A 80 -9.51 4.95 -7.02
C LYS A 80 -9.64 4.46 -5.58
N ILE A 81 -8.50 4.34 -4.93
CA ILE A 81 -8.38 4.12 -3.49
C ILE A 81 -7.72 5.36 -2.89
N TYR A 82 -8.29 5.81 -1.79
CA TYR A 82 -7.74 6.86 -0.96
C TYR A 82 -7.40 6.26 0.40
N VAL A 83 -6.19 6.56 0.88
CA VAL A 83 -5.78 6.24 2.24
C VAL A 83 -5.52 7.56 2.97
N GLU A 84 -6.33 7.85 3.98
CA GLU A 84 -6.27 9.11 4.71
C GLU A 84 -5.62 8.95 6.08
N THR A 85 -4.48 9.63 6.29
CA THR A 85 -3.68 9.58 7.54
C THR A 85 -3.37 10.97 8.12
N GLY A 86 -4.14 11.99 7.71
CA GLY A 86 -3.82 13.42 7.85
C GLY A 86 -3.37 14.04 6.53
N GLU A 87 -2.83 13.21 5.65
CA GLU A 87 -2.66 13.44 4.21
C GLU A 87 -3.52 12.41 3.48
N ARG A 88 -3.76 12.63 2.19
CA ARG A 88 -4.49 11.71 1.32
C ARG A 88 -3.54 11.13 0.28
N TYR A 89 -3.36 9.82 0.34
CA TYR A 89 -2.59 9.04 -0.62
C TYR A 89 -3.56 8.48 -1.65
N VAL A 90 -3.35 8.78 -2.93
CA VAL A 90 -4.26 8.39 -4.00
C VAL A 90 -3.64 7.31 -4.84
N PHE A 91 -4.38 6.22 -4.98
CA PHE A 91 -3.99 5.07 -5.77
C PHE A 91 -5.04 4.83 -6.84
N GLU A 92 -4.59 4.54 -8.05
CA GLU A 92 -5.45 4.03 -9.10
C GLU A 92 -5.35 2.51 -9.12
N VAL A 93 -6.49 1.82 -9.08
CA VAL A 93 -6.60 0.37 -9.18
C VAL A 93 -6.54 -0.04 -10.65
N GLY A 94 -5.76 -1.07 -10.95
CA GLY A 94 -5.59 -1.56 -12.30
C GLY A 94 -4.47 -2.59 -12.39
N ASN A 95 -4.36 -3.21 -13.56
CA ASN A 95 -3.33 -4.21 -13.82
C ASN A 95 -2.06 -3.51 -14.33
N TYR A 96 -1.16 -3.22 -13.39
CA TYR A 96 0.10 -2.50 -13.66
C TYR A 96 1.34 -3.36 -13.46
N MET A 97 1.19 -4.60 -13.01
CA MET A 97 2.29 -5.47 -12.60
C MET A 97 2.35 -6.75 -13.44
N SER A 98 3.55 -7.26 -13.70
CA SER A 98 3.72 -8.56 -14.34
C SER A 98 3.42 -9.72 -13.37
N GLU A 99 3.31 -10.95 -13.86
CA GLU A 99 3.20 -12.14 -12.99
C GLU A 99 4.42 -12.31 -12.08
N ASP A 100 5.62 -12.08 -12.60
CA ASP A 100 6.86 -12.26 -11.84
C ASP A 100 6.95 -11.29 -10.65
N ASP A 101 6.56 -10.02 -10.85
CA ASP A 101 6.53 -9.03 -9.78
C ASP A 101 5.55 -9.44 -8.65
N ARG A 102 4.41 -10.04 -9.03
CA ARG A 102 3.39 -10.51 -8.09
C ARG A 102 3.87 -11.71 -7.28
N VAL A 103 4.55 -12.67 -7.93
CA VAL A 103 5.12 -13.85 -7.26
C VAL A 103 6.18 -13.45 -6.23
N LEU A 104 7.09 -12.54 -6.60
CA LEU A 104 8.09 -12.02 -5.67
C LEU A 104 7.45 -11.35 -4.45
N LEU A 105 6.41 -10.56 -4.66
CA LEU A 105 5.69 -9.94 -3.57
C LEU A 105 4.96 -10.96 -2.69
N TRP A 106 4.33 -11.99 -3.25
CA TRP A 106 3.74 -13.07 -2.45
C TRP A 106 4.79 -13.74 -1.55
N LEU A 107 5.95 -14.13 -2.09
CA LEU A 107 7.04 -14.70 -1.29
C LEU A 107 7.48 -13.76 -0.15
N ASN A 108 7.51 -12.45 -0.41
CA ASN A 108 7.84 -11.44 0.59
C ASN A 108 6.71 -11.20 1.63
N VAL A 109 5.44 -11.29 1.23
CA VAL A 109 4.26 -11.13 2.12
C VAL A 109 4.06 -12.37 3.00
N PHE A 110 4.46 -13.56 2.51
CA PHE A 110 4.44 -14.81 3.28
C PHE A 110 5.65 -15.00 4.20
N CYS A 111 6.48 -13.97 4.41
CA CYS A 111 7.48 -13.96 5.48
C CYS A 111 6.75 -13.88 6.83
N ASN A 112 6.25 -15.03 7.25
CA ASN A 112 5.55 -15.27 8.49
C ASN A 112 6.43 -14.77 9.64
N TRP A 113 5.92 -13.84 10.43
CA TRP A 113 6.50 -13.38 11.70
C TRP A 113 6.40 -14.50 12.76
N ASN A 114 6.99 -15.65 12.46
CA ASN A 114 7.19 -16.78 13.36
C ASN A 114 8.68 -17.13 13.44
N ARG A 115 9.51 -16.14 13.77
CA ARG A 115 10.84 -16.39 14.35
C ARG A 115 10.92 -15.81 15.76
N ARG A 116 10.44 -16.59 16.72
CA ARG A 116 11.28 -16.90 17.88
C ARG A 116 12.08 -18.14 17.49
N ILE A 117 13.35 -17.96 17.14
CA ILE A 117 14.40 -18.97 17.31
C ILE A 117 15.16 -18.53 18.56
#